data_AF-A0A961L0K5-F1
#
_entry.id   AF-A0A961L0K5-F1
#
_cell.length_a   1.000
_cell.length_b   1.000
_cell.length_c   1.000
_cell.angle_alpha   90.00
_cell.angle_beta   90.00
_cell.angle_gamma   90.00
#
_symmetry.space_group_name_H-M   'P 1'
#
loop_
_entity.id
_entity.type
_entity.pdbx_description
1 polymer ?
#
loop_
_entity_poly.entity_id
_entity_poly.type
_entity_poly.pdbx_seq_one_letter_code
_entity_poly.pdbx_strand_id
1 'polypeptide(L)'
;HLAAKGSATICIALRRWRRQAEASDFGQPTAAMTRWRISALPSSSLPVPGVGRPRWLVELIRARAGECLDIELEACDGSGHLRLPAELADRPVAAEGGRRSAAR
;
A
#
# COMPACT_ATOMS: atom_id res chain seq x y z
N HIS A 1 3.89 -3.07 25.59
CA HIS A 1 4.86 -3.48 24.55
C HIS A 1 4.33 -4.76 23.90
N LEU A 2 4.33 -4.89 22.57
CA LEU A 2 3.94 -6.15 21.92
C LEU A 2 4.98 -7.23 22.29
N ALA A 3 4.54 -8.38 22.80
CA ALA A 3 5.41 -9.43 23.36
C ALA A 3 6.46 -9.95 22.38
N ALA A 4 6.21 -9.84 21.07
CA ALA A 4 7.12 -10.26 20.01
C ALA A 4 8.37 -9.38 19.83
N LYS A 5 8.52 -8.27 20.58
CA LYS A 5 9.67 -7.35 20.41
C LYS A 5 11.05 -8.02 20.59
N GLY A 6 11.12 -9.11 21.35
CA GLY A 6 12.35 -9.87 21.59
C GLY A 6 12.42 -11.21 20.85
N SER A 7 11.40 -11.59 20.07
CA SER A 7 11.40 -12.83 19.30
C SER A 7 11.60 -12.56 17.81
N ALA A 8 12.17 -13.52 17.10
CA ALA A 8 12.27 -13.48 15.63
C ALA A 8 10.91 -13.76 14.94
N THR A 9 9.80 -13.61 15.66
CA THR A 9 8.45 -13.94 15.18
C THR A 9 7.73 -12.66 14.77
N ILE A 10 7.25 -12.61 13.53
CA ILE A 10 6.41 -11.52 13.06
C ILE A 10 5.00 -11.68 13.62
N CYS A 11 4.43 -10.61 14.15
CA CYS A 11 3.01 -10.54 14.52
C CYS A 11 2.30 -9.47 13.69
N ILE A 12 1.16 -9.84 13.11
CA ILE A 12 0.33 -8.96 12.28
C ILE A 12 -1.03 -8.82 12.96
N ALA A 13 -1.45 -7.58 13.20
CA ALA A 13 -2.82 -7.27 13.61
C ALA A 13 -3.53 -6.60 12.42
N LEU A 14 -4.61 -7.21 11.95
CA LEU A 14 -5.42 -6.70 10.84
C LEU A 14 -6.74 -6.13 11.36
N ARG A 15 -7.08 -4.93 10.92
CA ARG A 15 -8.41 -4.34 11.12
C ARG A 15 -8.97 -3.91 9.77
N ARG A 16 -10.22 -4.31 9.50
CA ARG A 16 -10.94 -3.98 8.26
C ARG A 16 -12.05 -2.99 8.58
N TRP A 17 -12.02 -1.84 7.92
CA TRP A 17 -13.10 -0.85 7.96
C TRP A 17 -13.97 -0.98 6.72
N ARG A 18 -15.28 -0.72 6.85
CA ARG A 18 -16.21 -0.76 5.71
C ARG A 18 -16.31 0.59 5.02
N ARG A 19 -16.10 1.67 5.76
CA ARG A 19 -16.10 3.05 5.25
C ARG A 19 -14.87 3.80 5.74
N GLN A 20 -14.35 4.70 4.92
CA GLN A 20 -13.16 5.50 5.26
C GLN A 20 -13.36 6.33 6.55
N ALA A 21 -14.56 6.85 6.77
CA ALA A 21 -14.90 7.60 7.99
C ALA A 21 -14.73 6.79 9.28
N GLU A 22 -14.80 5.46 9.21
CA GLU A 22 -14.63 4.57 10.37
C GLU A 22 -13.15 4.40 10.76
N ALA A 23 -12.22 4.83 9.90
CA ALA A 23 -10.78 4.79 10.15
C ALA A 23 -10.26 6.07 10.85
N SER A 24 -11.13 6.87 11.44
CA SER A 24 -10.77 8.10 12.17
C SER A 24 -9.82 7.83 13.35
N ASP A 25 -9.93 6.66 13.97
CA ASP A 25 -9.07 6.22 15.07
C ASP A 25 -7.72 5.65 14.61
N PHE A 26 -7.46 5.59 13.30
CA PHE A 26 -6.19 5.08 12.77
C PHE A 26 -4.99 5.90 13.28
N GLY A 27 -5.17 7.18 13.60
CA GLY A 27 -4.11 8.03 14.18
C GLY A 27 -3.75 7.71 15.63
N GLN A 28 -4.56 6.91 16.35
CA GLN A 28 -4.35 6.66 17.78
C GLN A 28 -3.05 5.88 18.05
N PRO A 29 -2.29 6.20 19.11
CA PRO A 29 -1.07 5.48 19.44
C PRO A 29 -1.28 3.96 19.60
N THR A 30 -0.36 3.16 19.07
CA THR A 30 -0.35 1.70 19.25
C THR A 30 1.04 1.20 19.59
N ALA A 31 1.13 -0.04 20.09
CA ALA A 31 2.41 -0.70 20.36
C ALA A 31 3.09 -1.26 19.10
N ALA A 32 2.51 -1.09 17.91
CA ALA A 32 3.04 -1.59 16.66
C ALA A 32 4.35 -0.87 16.27
N MET A 33 5.30 -1.62 15.69
CA MET A 33 6.57 -1.05 15.22
C MET A 33 6.46 -0.39 13.84
N THR A 34 5.55 -0.90 13.02
CA THR A 34 5.16 -0.31 11.74
C THR A 34 3.65 -0.20 11.67
N ARG A 35 3.13 0.81 11.00
CA ARG A 35 1.69 0.98 10.78
C ARG A 35 1.40 1.24 9.31
N TRP A 36 0.52 0.42 8.74
CA TRP A 36 0.20 0.41 7.32
C TRP A 36 -1.29 0.68 7.09
N ARG A 37 -1.62 1.40 6.02
CA ARG A 37 -2.98 1.52 5.48
C ARG A 37 -2.99 1.00 4.04
N ILE A 38 -4.04 0.27 3.68
CA ILE A 38 -4.25 -0.25 2.33
C ILE A 38 -5.64 0.20 1.89
N SER A 39 -5.69 1.02 0.85
CA SER A 39 -6.91 1.60 0.30
C SER A 39 -7.13 1.11 -1.12
N ALA A 40 -8.36 0.78 -1.50
CA ALA A 40 -8.65 0.43 -2.89
C ALA A 40 -8.54 1.65 -3.80
N LEU A 41 -7.93 1.46 -4.97
CA LEU A 41 -7.92 2.41 -6.07
C LEU A 41 -8.74 1.85 -7.24
N PRO A 42 -9.32 2.71 -8.09
CA PRO A 42 -9.92 2.28 -9.34
C PRO A 42 -8.93 1.48 -10.18
N SER A 43 -9.38 0.35 -10.72
CA SER A 43 -8.60 -0.39 -11.72
C SER A 43 -8.47 0.40 -13.00
N SER A 44 -7.38 0.19 -13.73
CA SER A 44 -7.19 0.78 -15.05
C SER A 44 -8.32 0.34 -15.99
N SER A 45 -8.77 1.23 -16.87
CA SER A 45 -9.81 0.92 -17.85
C SER A 45 -9.34 -0.14 -18.83
N LEU A 46 -10.28 -0.97 -19.28
CA LEU A 46 -10.06 -1.96 -20.32
C LEU A 46 -10.72 -1.49 -21.62
N PRO A 47 -10.19 -1.90 -22.79
CA PRO A 47 -10.83 -1.61 -24.08
C PRO A 47 -12.13 -2.40 -24.29
N VAL A 48 -12.46 -3.29 -23.35
CA VAL A 48 -13.65 -4.15 -23.34
C VAL A 48 -14.38 -3.97 -22.00
N PRO A 49 -15.70 -4.26 -21.94
CA PRO A 49 -16.43 -4.26 -20.67
C PRO A 49 -15.76 -5.19 -19.65
N GLY A 50 -15.48 -4.67 -18.46
CA GLY A 50 -14.86 -5.43 -17.38
C GLY A 50 -14.15 -4.56 -16.36
N VAL A 51 -13.57 -5.21 -15.35
CA VAL A 51 -12.71 -4.57 -14.36
C VAL A 51 -11.26 -4.95 -14.68
N GLY A 52 -10.41 -3.94 -14.80
CA GLY A 52 -8.97 -4.14 -14.97
C GLY A 52 -8.33 -4.82 -13.76
N ARG A 53 -7.00 -4.86 -13.75
CA ARG A 53 -6.25 -5.38 -12.61
C ARG A 53 -6.57 -4.56 -11.35
N PRO A 54 -6.93 -5.17 -10.21
CA PRO A 54 -7.15 -4.44 -8.97
C PRO A 54 -5.93 -3.62 -8.57
N ARG A 55 -6.18 -2.42 -8.06
CA ARG A 55 -5.15 -1.46 -7.63
C ARG A 55 -5.40 -1.04 -6.19
N TRP A 56 -4.32 -0.79 -5.47
CA TRP A 56 -4.35 -0.28 -4.11
C TRP A 56 -3.31 0.80 -3.90
N LEU A 57 -3.62 1.73 -3.02
CA LEU A 57 -2.64 2.60 -2.38
C LEU A 57 -2.18 1.91 -1.08
N VAL A 58 -0.88 1.69 -0.95
CA VAL A 58 -0.24 1.12 0.24
C VAL A 58 0.59 2.20 0.90
N GLU A 59 0.25 2.51 2.14
CA GLU A 59 0.81 3.64 2.88
C GLU A 59 1.44 3.13 4.18
N LEU A 60 2.74 3.31 4.33
CA LEU A 60 3.48 3.19 5.58
C LEU A 60 3.39 4.53 6.31
N ILE A 61 2.47 4.61 7.25
CA ILE A 61 2.15 5.85 7.98
C ILE A 61 3.09 6.06 9.17
N ARG A 62 3.74 5.00 9.65
CA ARG A 62 4.75 5.06 10.70
C ARG A 62 5.68 3.86 10.64
N ALA A 63 6.98 4.10 10.74
CA ALA A 63 7.99 3.10 11.06
C ALA A 63 8.91 3.60 12.18
N ARG A 64 9.32 2.71 13.08
CA ARG A 64 10.39 3.04 14.04
C ARG A 64 11.70 3.20 13.29
N ALA A 65 12.34 4.37 13.41
CA ALA A 65 13.61 4.69 12.76
C ALA A 65 13.60 4.54 11.23
N GLY A 66 12.41 4.68 10.61
CA GLY A 66 12.25 4.62 9.17
C GLY A 66 11.35 5.75 8.67
N GLU A 67 11.40 5.98 7.37
CA GLU A 67 10.57 6.97 6.68
C GLU A 67 9.17 6.43 6.40
N CYS A 68 8.22 7.34 6.21
CA CYS A 68 6.92 7.01 5.64
C CYS A 68 7.06 6.72 4.14
N LEU A 69 6.14 5.94 3.59
CA LEU A 69 6.13 5.56 2.18
C LEU A 69 4.70 5.42 1.71
N ASP A 70 4.38 6.02 0.57
CA ASP A 70 3.11 5.76 -0.12
C ASP A 70 3.42 5.22 -1.52
N ILE A 71 2.80 4.08 -1.86
CA ILE A 71 3.05 3.39 -3.13
C ILE A 71 1.75 2.81 -3.70
N GLU A 72 1.54 3.02 -4.99
CA GLU A 72 0.47 2.33 -5.71
C GLU A 72 0.95 0.96 -6.18
N LEU A 73 0.13 -0.05 -5.94
CA LEU A 73 0.38 -1.43 -6.36
C LEU A 73 -0.81 -1.99 -7.11
N GLU A 74 -0.53 -2.84 -8.09
CA GLU A 74 -1.52 -3.67 -8.75
C GLU A 74 -1.46 -5.11 -8.23
N ALA A 75 -2.59 -5.81 -8.31
CA ALA A 75 -2.74 -7.22 -7.94
C ALA A 75 -1.73 -8.13 -8.63
N CYS A 76 -1.45 -9.25 -7.95
CA CYS A 76 -0.56 -10.28 -8.44
C CYS A 76 -0.93 -10.76 -9.86
N ASP A 77 0.07 -11.01 -10.69
CA ASP A 77 -0.11 -11.78 -11.91
C ASP A 77 -0.38 -13.28 -11.61
N GLY A 78 -0.55 -14.08 -12.66
CA GLY A 78 -0.74 -15.53 -12.51
C GLY A 78 0.43 -16.27 -11.85
N SER A 79 1.59 -15.62 -11.70
CA SER A 79 2.79 -16.14 -11.03
C SER A 79 2.93 -15.63 -9.59
N GLY A 80 2.02 -14.78 -9.12
CA GLY A 80 2.04 -14.25 -7.75
C GLY A 80 2.79 -12.93 -7.56
N HIS A 81 3.32 -12.31 -8.62
CA HIS A 81 4.11 -11.08 -8.49
C HIS A 81 3.24 -9.83 -8.45
N LEU A 82 3.40 -9.01 -7.39
CA LEU A 82 2.83 -7.66 -7.34
C LEU A 82 3.47 -6.78 -8.41
N ARG A 83 2.70 -5.86 -8.95
CA ARG A 83 3.14 -4.96 -10.02
C ARG A 83 3.04 -3.50 -9.59
N LEU A 84 4.00 -2.69 -10.04
CA LEU A 84 3.89 -1.24 -9.99
C LEU A 84 3.11 -0.76 -11.22
N PRO A 85 2.06 0.07 -11.06
CA PRO A 85 1.38 0.67 -12.20
C PRO A 85 2.39 1.42 -13.07
N ALA A 86 2.32 1.24 -14.39
CA ALA A 86 3.10 2.06 -15.29
C ALA A 86 2.47 3.47 -15.31
N GLU A 87 3.27 4.51 -15.09
CA GLU A 87 2.86 5.90 -15.34
C GLU A 87 2.76 6.12 -16.87
N LEU A 88 1.80 5.50 -17.55
CA LEU A 88 1.63 5.70 -18.99
C LEU A 88 0.17 6.02 -19.33
N ALA A 89 -0.09 7.31 -19.52
CA ALA A 89 -1.09 7.75 -20.46
C ALA A 89 -0.40 7.87 -21.84
N ASP A 90 -0.70 6.95 -22.75
CA ASP A 90 -0.57 7.05 -24.22
C ASP A 90 0.78 7.36 -24.91
N ARG A 91 1.96 7.26 -24.28
CA ARG A 91 3.26 7.20 -25.01
C ARG A 91 4.40 6.64 -24.16
N PRO A 92 5.33 5.80 -24.68
CA PRO A 92 6.44 5.27 -23.89
C PRO A 92 7.40 6.39 -23.45
N VAL A 93 7.76 6.41 -22.16
CA VAL A 93 8.92 7.14 -21.63
C VAL A 93 9.92 6.12 -21.10
N ALA A 94 11.20 6.41 -21.33
CA ALA A 94 12.33 5.59 -20.91
C ALA A 94 12.34 5.36 -19.40
N ALA A 95 12.85 4.21 -18.99
CA ALA A 95 12.92 3.76 -17.61
C ALA A 95 13.70 4.77 -16.75
N GLU A 96 13.00 5.57 -15.96
CA GLU A 96 13.59 6.27 -14.82
C GLU A 96 12.83 5.92 -13.54
N GLY A 97 13.61 5.69 -12.50
CA GLY A 97 13.26 4.97 -11.29
C GLY A 97 12.08 5.56 -10.52
N GLY A 98 11.36 4.66 -9.84
CA GLY A 98 10.17 4.97 -9.04
C GLY A 98 10.36 6.18 -8.14
N ARG A 99 9.41 7.12 -8.26
CA ARG A 99 9.34 8.32 -7.42
C ARG A 99 9.14 7.91 -5.97
N ARG A 100 10.17 8.09 -5.16
CA ARG A 100 10.08 8.10 -3.69
C ARG A 100 9.72 9.52 -3.29
N SER A 101 8.45 9.76 -2.97
CA SER A 101 8.07 11.01 -2.30
C SER A 101 8.13 10.80 -0.80
N ALA A 102 9.05 11.50 -0.13
CA ALA A 102 9.04 11.62 1.32
C ALA A 102 7.94 12.62 1.72
N ALA A 103 7.00 12.21 2.57
CA ALA A 103 6.11 13.16 3.23
C ALA A 103 6.95 14.03 4.18
N ARG A 104 6.90 15.34 3.97
CA ARG A 104 7.63 16.36 4.74
C ARG A 104 6.97 16.66 6.08
#